data_AF-A0A6I3E9V0-F1
#
_entry.id   AF-A0A6I3E9V0-F1
#
_cell.length_a   1.000
_cell.length_b   1.000
_cell.length_c   1.000
_cell.angle_alpha   90.00
_cell.angle_beta   90.00
_cell.angle_gamma   90.00
#
_symmetry.space_group_name_H-M   'P 1'
#
loop_
_entity.id
_entity.type
_entity.pdbx_description
1 polymer ?
#
loop_
_entity_poly.entity_id
_entity_poly.type
_entity_poly.pdbx_seq_one_letter_code
_entity_poly.pdbx_strand_id
1 'polypeptide(L)'
;GWFDEKNNKTVGANPVRGTESKTRPSTPPATFVATPVFDGAQWDEDDQAGSHPTIQSILRNLNPESVDGKRMIGEDGKTVLRNGRTGDAYDNPITVGYMYILKLNHLVDDKIHARSTGPYSMITQQPLGGKAQFGGQRFGEMEVWALEAYGAAYCLQELLTIKSDDVLGRVRVYEAIVKGDNIPEPGIPESFKVLMKEMQALCLDVEVISHEGKQVELTDLDEEVFTAVRELGIDISRNERGSDADDRERERRREKAY
;
A
#
# COMPACT_ATOMS: atom_id res chain seq x y z
N GLY A 1 29.67 15.58 -21.91
CA GLY A 1 30.85 16.12 -21.21
C GLY A 1 30.76 17.63 -21.14
N TRP A 2 31.79 18.28 -20.62
CA TRP A 2 31.94 19.74 -20.64
C TRP A 2 33.41 20.11 -20.90
N PHE A 3 33.66 21.35 -21.27
CA PHE A 3 35.01 21.91 -21.34
C PHE A 3 35.37 22.57 -20.01
N ASP A 4 36.43 22.09 -19.35
CA ASP A 4 36.94 22.68 -18.12
C ASP A 4 37.98 23.77 -18.46
N GLU A 5 37.60 25.03 -18.25
CA GLU A 5 38.44 26.19 -18.50
C GLU A 5 39.64 26.28 -17.54
N LYS A 6 39.51 25.81 -16.29
CA LYS A 6 40.60 25.88 -15.30
C LYS A 6 41.76 24.95 -15.68
N ASN A 7 41.43 23.80 -16.25
CA ASN A 7 42.41 22.77 -16.62
C ASN A 7 42.67 22.66 -18.12
N ASN A 8 41.99 23.46 -18.96
CA ASN A 8 42.00 23.38 -20.42
C ASN A 8 41.79 21.94 -20.95
N LYS A 9 40.87 21.20 -20.33
CA LYS A 9 40.60 19.80 -20.65
C LYS A 9 39.11 19.58 -20.91
N THR A 10 38.80 18.77 -21.93
CA THR A 10 37.44 18.28 -22.13
C THR A 10 37.18 17.09 -21.21
N VAL A 11 36.14 17.17 -20.39
CA VAL A 11 35.77 16.13 -19.42
C VAL A 11 34.56 15.34 -19.92
N GLY A 12 34.66 14.02 -19.89
CA GLY A 12 33.60 13.09 -20.28
C GLY A 12 33.51 12.80 -21.77
N ALA A 13 32.76 11.76 -22.11
CA ALA A 13 32.59 11.32 -23.49
C ALA A 13 31.76 12.31 -24.33
N ASN A 14 32.01 12.30 -25.64
CA ASN A 14 31.18 12.99 -26.62
C ASN A 14 29.81 12.31 -26.74
N PRO A 15 28.76 13.08 -27.05
CA PRO A 15 27.43 12.51 -27.24
C PRO A 15 27.44 11.49 -28.39
N VAL A 16 26.87 10.32 -28.14
CA VAL A 16 26.69 9.28 -29.16
C VAL A 16 25.56 9.71 -30.08
N ARG A 17 25.88 9.95 -31.37
CA ARG A 17 24.91 10.37 -32.40
C ARG A 17 24.27 9.15 -33.08
N GLY A 18 23.03 9.28 -33.53
CA GLY A 18 22.26 8.22 -34.21
C GLY A 18 21.40 7.35 -33.28
N THR A 19 21.28 7.71 -31.99
CA THR A 19 20.44 7.00 -31.00
C THR A 19 19.21 7.78 -30.53
N GLU A 20 18.89 8.89 -31.17
CA GLU A 20 17.95 9.92 -30.70
C GLU A 20 16.48 9.50 -30.80
N SER A 21 16.15 8.58 -31.72
CA SER A 21 14.79 8.10 -31.95
C SER A 21 14.37 6.90 -31.08
N LYS A 22 15.28 6.37 -30.25
CA LYS A 22 15.02 5.19 -29.41
C LYS A 22 14.89 5.57 -27.95
N THR A 23 13.75 5.29 -27.34
CA THR A 23 13.60 5.28 -25.89
C THR A 23 14.45 4.14 -25.32
N ARG A 24 15.44 4.46 -24.47
CA ARG A 24 16.31 3.47 -23.85
C ARG A 24 16.01 3.36 -22.35
N PRO A 25 15.93 2.14 -21.79
CA PRO A 25 15.73 1.95 -20.35
C PRO A 25 16.96 2.34 -19.52
N SER A 26 18.15 2.37 -20.12
CA SER A 26 19.38 2.85 -19.49
C SER A 26 20.23 3.63 -20.50
N THR A 27 20.80 4.75 -20.06
CA THR A 27 21.72 5.58 -20.83
C THR A 27 23.01 5.71 -20.03
N PRO A 28 24.18 5.31 -20.58
CA PRO A 28 25.45 5.50 -19.88
C PRO A 28 25.74 7.00 -19.72
N PRO A 29 26.15 7.48 -18.54
CA PRO A 29 26.50 8.87 -18.36
C PRO A 29 27.79 9.21 -19.12
N ALA A 30 27.93 10.48 -19.53
CA ALA A 30 29.14 10.94 -20.19
C ALA A 30 30.38 10.89 -19.29
N THR A 31 30.19 11.10 -17.98
CA THR A 31 31.19 10.90 -16.94
C THR A 31 30.48 10.65 -15.62
N PHE A 32 31.11 9.88 -14.73
CA PHE A 32 30.69 9.81 -13.34
C PHE A 32 31.34 10.97 -12.59
N VAL A 33 30.58 11.61 -11.71
CA VAL A 33 31.04 12.68 -10.82
C VAL A 33 30.78 12.23 -9.39
N ALA A 34 31.72 12.50 -8.50
CA ALA A 34 31.58 12.27 -7.07
C ALA A 34 31.65 13.62 -6.35
N THR A 35 30.63 13.91 -5.54
CA THR A 35 30.59 15.07 -4.66
C THR A 35 30.60 14.56 -3.22
N PRO A 36 31.76 14.56 -2.54
CA PRO A 36 31.86 14.14 -1.14
C PRO A 36 30.94 14.95 -0.24
N VAL A 37 30.49 14.33 0.86
CA VAL A 37 29.73 15.06 1.88
C VAL A 37 30.68 16.06 2.54
N PHE A 38 30.25 17.32 2.66
CA PHE A 38 30.99 18.48 3.21
C PHE A 38 32.13 19.06 2.36
N ASP A 39 32.50 18.44 1.23
CA ASP A 39 33.51 18.93 0.28
C ASP A 39 32.98 18.81 -1.16
N GLY A 40 31.70 19.14 -1.33
CA GLY A 40 30.96 18.96 -2.58
C GLY A 40 31.22 20.06 -3.60
N ALA A 41 30.59 19.92 -4.78
CA ALA A 41 30.66 20.94 -5.82
C ALA A 41 29.93 22.24 -5.38
N GLN A 42 30.60 23.38 -5.56
CA GLN A 42 30.05 24.71 -5.24
C GLN A 42 29.30 25.32 -6.43
N TRP A 43 28.29 26.14 -6.15
CA TRP A 43 27.40 26.70 -7.19
C TRP A 43 28.10 27.75 -8.06
N ASP A 44 28.56 28.85 -7.47
CA ASP A 44 29.23 30.01 -8.11
C ASP A 44 30.46 30.52 -7.33
N GLU A 45 30.76 29.95 -6.16
CA GLU A 45 31.82 30.41 -5.27
C GLU A 45 33.20 29.88 -5.72
N ASP A 46 33.89 30.64 -6.58
CA ASP A 46 35.19 30.25 -7.14
C ASP A 46 36.31 30.12 -6.09
N ASP A 47 36.28 30.93 -5.03
CA ASP A 47 37.27 30.91 -3.94
C ASP A 47 37.20 29.59 -3.13
N GLN A 48 35.99 29.05 -2.95
CA GLN A 48 35.75 27.80 -2.23
C GLN A 48 35.93 26.57 -3.12
N ALA A 49 35.62 26.69 -4.42
CA ALA A 49 35.80 25.61 -5.38
C ALA A 49 37.27 25.26 -5.64
N GLY A 50 38.19 26.19 -5.36
CA GLY A 50 39.64 25.99 -5.52
C GLY A 50 40.01 25.53 -6.93
N SER A 51 40.63 24.35 -7.03
CA SER A 51 41.08 23.75 -8.28
C SER A 51 39.96 23.12 -9.13
N HIS A 52 38.74 22.99 -8.59
CA HIS A 52 37.60 22.40 -9.30
C HIS A 52 36.73 23.48 -9.96
N PRO A 53 36.04 23.16 -11.08
CA PRO A 53 35.08 24.08 -11.69
C PRO A 53 33.78 24.15 -10.87
N THR A 54 33.14 25.33 -10.85
CA THR A 54 31.83 25.56 -10.23
C THR A 54 30.70 24.97 -11.07
N ILE A 55 29.55 24.66 -10.47
CA ILE A 55 28.38 24.10 -11.18
C ILE A 55 27.94 25.04 -12.30
N GLN A 56 27.96 26.35 -12.09
CA GLN A 56 27.60 27.32 -13.12
C GLN A 56 28.58 27.32 -14.30
N SER A 57 29.89 27.18 -14.03
CA SER A 57 30.92 27.05 -15.07
C SER A 57 30.73 25.75 -15.89
N ILE A 58 30.42 24.64 -15.21
CA ILE A 58 30.10 23.36 -15.87
C ILE A 58 28.87 23.55 -16.77
N LEU A 59 27.78 24.14 -16.28
CA LEU A 59 26.55 24.37 -17.05
C LEU A 59 26.81 25.25 -18.27
N ARG A 60 27.63 26.30 -18.14
CA ARG A 60 28.01 27.18 -19.26
C ARG A 60 28.76 26.44 -20.36
N ASN A 61 29.66 25.55 -19.96
CA ASN A 61 30.61 24.87 -20.86
C ASN A 61 30.19 23.43 -21.21
N LEU A 62 28.91 23.09 -21.05
CA LEU A 62 28.36 21.81 -21.49
C LEU A 62 28.58 21.62 -22.99
N ASN A 63 28.98 20.40 -23.37
CA ASN A 63 29.03 20.03 -24.78
C ASN A 63 27.62 20.13 -25.39
N PRO A 64 27.46 20.56 -26.66
CA PRO A 64 26.17 20.65 -27.31
C PRO A 64 25.41 19.32 -27.25
N GLU A 65 24.21 19.37 -26.66
CA GLU A 65 23.38 18.20 -26.39
C GLU A 65 22.58 17.76 -27.62
N SER A 66 22.19 18.72 -28.48
CA SER A 66 21.44 18.43 -29.71
C SER A 66 22.35 17.99 -30.86
N VAL A 67 21.81 17.16 -31.75
CA VAL A 67 22.45 16.73 -33.01
C VAL A 67 22.83 17.92 -33.89
N ASP A 68 21.97 18.96 -33.87
CA ASP A 68 22.14 20.20 -34.64
C ASP A 68 23.24 21.11 -34.07
N GLY A 69 23.94 20.68 -33.01
CA GLY A 69 24.94 21.49 -32.32
C GLY A 69 24.34 22.61 -31.47
N LYS A 70 23.02 22.61 -31.28
CA LYS A 70 22.33 23.56 -30.41
C LYS A 70 22.36 23.10 -28.95
N ARG A 71 22.59 24.05 -28.04
CA ARG A 71 22.46 23.85 -26.60
C ARG A 71 20.98 23.79 -26.21
N MET A 72 20.58 22.78 -25.43
CA MET A 72 19.19 22.59 -25.00
C MET A 72 18.95 23.14 -23.59
N ILE A 73 19.91 22.96 -22.68
CA ILE A 73 19.82 23.44 -21.29
C ILE A 73 20.51 24.81 -21.14
N GLY A 74 19.81 25.78 -20.55
CA GLY A 74 20.34 27.11 -20.22
C GLY A 74 21.38 27.11 -19.11
N GLU A 75 21.94 28.28 -18.79
CA GLU A 75 22.94 28.42 -17.71
C GLU A 75 22.33 28.24 -16.31
N ASP A 76 21.02 28.42 -16.21
CA ASP A 76 20.21 28.22 -15.01
C ASP A 76 19.70 26.78 -14.86
N GLY A 77 20.13 25.86 -15.73
CA GLY A 77 19.68 24.46 -15.73
C GLY A 77 18.25 24.27 -16.26
N LYS A 78 17.67 25.27 -16.93
CA LYS A 78 16.29 25.22 -17.44
C LYS A 78 16.24 25.09 -18.96
N THR A 79 15.13 24.55 -19.45
CA THR A 79 14.84 24.45 -20.88
C THR A 79 13.35 24.60 -21.16
N VAL A 80 12.99 24.99 -22.37
CA VAL A 80 11.58 25.08 -22.79
C VAL A 80 11.10 23.69 -23.17
N LEU A 81 10.23 23.11 -22.34
CA LEU A 81 9.56 21.86 -22.65
C LEU A 81 8.34 22.09 -23.54
N ARG A 82 7.88 21.02 -24.18
CA ARG A 82 6.61 20.99 -24.93
C ARG A 82 5.66 20.00 -24.30
N ASN A 83 4.38 20.32 -24.31
CA ASN A 83 3.33 19.44 -23.84
C ASN A 83 3.16 18.27 -24.81
N GLY A 84 3.44 17.05 -24.36
CA GLY A 84 3.32 15.84 -25.19
C GLY A 84 1.89 15.48 -25.60
N ARG A 85 0.85 16.09 -25.01
CA ARG A 85 -0.56 15.89 -25.39
C ARG A 85 -1.05 16.89 -26.43
N THR A 86 -0.67 18.17 -26.34
CA THR A 86 -1.18 19.24 -27.24
C THR A 86 -0.16 19.68 -28.29
N GLY A 87 1.14 19.56 -28.01
CA GLY A 87 2.23 20.01 -28.88
C GLY A 87 2.73 21.44 -28.60
N ASP A 88 2.03 22.20 -27.76
CA ASP A 88 2.38 23.58 -27.41
C ASP A 88 3.60 23.66 -26.48
N ALA A 89 4.32 24.77 -26.52
CA ALA A 89 5.40 25.05 -25.58
C ALA A 89 4.82 25.51 -24.22
N TYR A 90 5.48 25.17 -23.12
CA TYR A 90 5.16 25.74 -21.81
C TYR A 90 5.56 27.22 -21.75
N ASP A 91 4.80 28.03 -21.02
CA ASP A 91 5.01 29.49 -20.92
C ASP A 91 6.36 29.86 -20.28
N ASN A 92 6.85 29.02 -19.36
CA ASN A 92 8.08 29.24 -18.62
C ASN A 92 9.08 28.10 -18.83
N PRO A 93 10.40 28.40 -18.81
CA PRO A 93 11.42 27.36 -18.86
C PRO A 93 11.41 26.53 -17.57
N ILE A 94 11.55 25.21 -17.73
CA ILE A 94 11.45 24.22 -16.65
C ILE A 94 12.84 23.64 -16.38
N THR A 95 13.19 23.46 -15.11
CA THR A 95 14.44 22.81 -14.70
C THR A 95 14.41 21.33 -15.10
N VAL A 96 15.40 20.89 -15.86
CA VAL A 96 15.53 19.51 -16.33
C VAL A 96 16.93 19.01 -15.98
N GLY A 97 17.02 17.75 -15.58
CA GLY A 97 18.29 17.13 -15.27
C GLY A 97 18.16 15.65 -15.01
N TYR A 98 19.27 15.03 -14.64
CA TYR A 98 19.34 13.63 -14.28
C TYR A 98 19.36 13.49 -12.76
N MET A 99 18.37 12.80 -12.22
CA MET A 99 18.26 12.47 -10.80
C MET A 99 18.39 10.96 -10.61
N TYR A 100 19.15 10.56 -9.59
CA TYR A 100 19.22 9.16 -9.20
C TYR A 100 18.02 8.81 -8.32
N ILE A 101 17.10 7.99 -8.85
CA ILE A 101 15.87 7.57 -8.17
C ILE A 101 15.99 6.10 -7.75
N LEU A 102 15.65 5.83 -6.50
CA LEU A 102 15.59 4.47 -5.96
C LEU A 102 14.14 3.95 -5.96
N LYS A 103 13.94 2.73 -6.45
CA LYS A 103 12.67 1.99 -6.27
C LYS A 103 12.69 1.31 -4.91
N LEU A 104 11.89 1.81 -3.98
CA LEU A 104 11.76 1.21 -2.64
C LEU A 104 10.98 -0.10 -2.69
N ASN A 105 11.26 -1.00 -1.74
CA ASN A 105 10.54 -2.27 -1.60
C ASN A 105 9.15 -2.10 -0.92
N HIS A 106 8.34 -1.21 -1.46
CA HIS A 106 6.98 -0.93 -1.03
C HIS A 106 6.03 -0.98 -2.23
N LEU A 107 5.96 -2.16 -2.83
CA LEU A 107 5.20 -2.38 -4.05
C LEU A 107 3.72 -2.57 -3.74
N VAL A 108 2.87 -2.05 -4.65
CA VAL A 108 1.41 -2.17 -4.53
C VAL A 108 0.98 -3.64 -4.53
N ASP A 109 1.67 -4.49 -5.29
CA ASP A 109 1.39 -5.93 -5.37
C ASP A 109 1.47 -6.63 -4.00
N ASP A 110 2.38 -6.16 -3.13
CA ASP A 110 2.49 -6.69 -1.77
C ASP A 110 1.47 -6.05 -0.80
N LYS A 111 0.94 -4.87 -1.11
CA LYS A 111 -0.01 -4.14 -0.25
C LYS A 111 -1.48 -4.40 -0.59
N ILE A 112 -1.81 -4.77 -1.83
CA ILE A 112 -3.19 -5.05 -2.21
C ILE A 112 -3.69 -6.29 -1.46
N HIS A 113 -4.86 -6.16 -0.82
CA HIS A 113 -5.49 -7.22 -0.04
C HIS A 113 -7.00 -6.98 0.03
N ALA A 114 -7.78 -8.02 -0.21
CA ALA A 114 -9.25 -8.01 -0.13
C ALA A 114 -9.75 -9.33 0.44
N ARG A 115 -10.89 -9.26 1.13
CA ARG A 115 -11.54 -10.41 1.77
C ARG A 115 -13.05 -10.25 1.66
N SER A 116 -13.74 -11.30 1.23
CA SER A 116 -15.20 -11.45 1.35
C SER A 116 -15.54 -12.29 2.58
N THR A 117 -15.19 -13.57 2.56
CA THR A 117 -15.24 -14.51 3.68
C THR A 117 -13.85 -15.12 3.90
N GLY A 118 -13.61 -15.74 5.05
CA GLY A 118 -12.29 -16.30 5.37
C GLY A 118 -12.25 -16.92 6.76
N PRO A 119 -11.07 -17.27 7.28
CA PRO A 119 -10.92 -17.89 8.59
C PRO A 119 -11.23 -16.90 9.73
N TYR A 120 -11.70 -17.47 10.84
CA TYR A 120 -12.07 -16.76 12.07
C TYR A 120 -11.30 -17.32 13.27
N SER A 121 -11.14 -16.50 14.30
CA SER A 121 -10.56 -16.89 15.58
C SER A 121 -11.45 -17.88 16.31
N MET A 122 -10.87 -18.93 16.89
CA MET A 122 -11.63 -19.90 17.71
C MET A 122 -12.20 -19.29 18.99
N ILE A 123 -11.51 -18.29 19.55
CA ILE A 123 -11.85 -17.73 20.86
C ILE A 123 -12.91 -16.63 20.70
N THR A 124 -12.62 -15.63 19.88
CA THR A 124 -13.48 -14.44 19.75
C THR A 124 -14.47 -14.54 18.59
N GLN A 125 -14.39 -15.59 17.76
CA GLN A 125 -15.16 -15.74 16.51
C GLN A 125 -15.01 -14.58 15.51
N GLN A 126 -14.06 -13.67 15.72
CA GLN A 126 -13.78 -12.55 14.82
C GLN A 126 -12.87 -12.95 13.65
N PRO A 127 -12.93 -12.23 12.51
CA PRO A 127 -12.02 -12.43 11.38
C PRO A 127 -10.54 -12.35 11.81
N LEU A 128 -9.71 -13.29 11.32
CA LEU A 128 -8.26 -13.21 11.55
C LEU A 128 -7.65 -11.94 10.94
N GLY A 129 -6.47 -11.54 11.41
CA GLY A 129 -5.75 -10.35 10.94
C GLY A 129 -4.63 -10.67 9.94
N GLY A 130 -4.34 -9.73 9.03
CA GLY A 130 -3.17 -9.77 8.17
C GLY A 130 -3.35 -10.50 6.83
N LYS A 131 -2.62 -10.02 5.80
CA LYS A 131 -2.72 -10.52 4.42
C LYS A 131 -2.42 -12.02 4.29
N ALA A 132 -1.44 -12.53 5.02
CA ALA A 132 -1.01 -13.94 4.94
C ALA A 132 -2.11 -14.93 5.38
N GLN A 133 -3.00 -14.51 6.29
CA GLN A 133 -4.08 -15.35 6.82
C GLN A 133 -5.41 -15.11 6.12
N PHE A 134 -5.40 -14.40 4.98
CA PHE A 134 -6.62 -13.86 4.37
C PHE A 134 -7.48 -13.09 5.40
N GLY A 135 -6.82 -12.25 6.19
CA GLY A 135 -7.42 -11.55 7.31
C GLY A 135 -8.39 -10.44 6.91
N GLY A 136 -9.29 -10.07 7.82
CA GLY A 136 -10.17 -8.92 7.69
C GLY A 136 -9.44 -7.60 7.92
N GLN A 137 -10.12 -6.50 7.62
CA GLN A 137 -9.67 -5.16 8.02
C GLN A 137 -10.15 -4.88 9.43
N ARG A 138 -9.31 -4.21 10.23
CA ARG A 138 -9.70 -3.76 11.56
C ARG A 138 -10.60 -2.54 11.42
N PHE A 139 -11.84 -2.67 11.86
CA PHE A 139 -12.71 -1.54 12.12
C PHE A 139 -12.51 -1.14 13.58
N GLY A 140 -11.85 0.00 13.83
CA GLY A 140 -11.44 0.43 15.15
C GLY A 140 -12.43 1.41 15.79
N GLU A 141 -12.09 1.81 17.01
CA GLU A 141 -12.89 2.74 17.81
C GLU A 141 -13.08 4.11 17.12
N MET A 142 -12.04 4.62 16.47
CA MET A 142 -12.13 5.90 15.74
C MET A 142 -13.08 5.81 14.53
N GLU A 143 -13.12 4.66 13.86
CA GLU A 143 -14.05 4.44 12.75
C GLU A 143 -15.50 4.26 13.25
N VAL A 144 -15.69 3.65 14.43
CA VAL A 144 -17.00 3.60 15.11
C VAL A 144 -17.51 5.02 15.38
N TRP A 145 -16.69 5.89 15.96
CA TRP A 145 -17.07 7.29 16.22
C TRP A 145 -17.47 8.02 14.94
N ALA A 146 -16.79 7.74 13.83
CA ALA A 146 -17.14 8.33 12.54
C ALA A 146 -18.55 7.92 12.11
N LEU A 147 -18.92 6.64 12.20
CA LEU A 147 -20.27 6.18 11.84
C LEU A 147 -21.35 6.67 12.80
N GLU A 148 -21.03 6.77 14.10
CA GLU A 148 -21.93 7.35 15.10
C GLU A 148 -22.21 8.82 14.80
N ALA A 149 -21.19 9.60 14.44
CA ALA A 149 -21.34 11.01 14.06
C ALA A 149 -22.20 11.19 12.80
N TYR A 150 -22.13 10.25 11.85
CA TYR A 150 -23.01 10.22 10.68
C TYR A 150 -24.44 9.77 11.01
N GLY A 151 -24.68 9.17 12.18
CA GLY A 151 -25.97 8.57 12.52
C GLY A 151 -26.27 7.28 11.75
N ALA A 152 -25.25 6.59 11.24
CA ALA A 152 -25.40 5.40 10.40
C ALA A 152 -25.58 4.11 11.24
N ALA A 153 -26.64 4.07 12.07
CA ALA A 153 -26.86 3.02 13.06
C ALA A 153 -26.88 1.60 12.46
N TYR A 154 -27.60 1.38 11.36
CA TYR A 154 -27.69 0.07 10.71
C TYR A 154 -26.35 -0.39 10.13
N CYS A 155 -25.54 0.52 9.57
CA CYS A 155 -24.23 0.20 9.02
C CYS A 155 -23.24 -0.19 10.14
N LEU A 156 -23.27 0.56 11.24
CA LEU A 156 -22.47 0.26 12.42
C LEU A 156 -22.86 -1.10 13.02
N GLN A 157 -24.16 -1.34 13.18
CA GLN A 157 -24.67 -2.63 13.68
C GLN A 157 -24.22 -3.77 12.78
N GLU A 158 -24.39 -3.65 11.45
CA GLU A 158 -24.00 -4.66 10.47
C GLU A 158 -22.49 -5.00 10.55
N LEU A 159 -21.63 -3.98 10.69
CA LEU A 159 -20.18 -4.16 10.81
C LEU A 159 -19.78 -4.89 12.10
N LEU A 160 -20.42 -4.56 13.22
CA LEU A 160 -20.07 -5.11 14.54
C LEU A 160 -20.68 -6.49 14.82
N THR A 161 -21.64 -6.95 14.02
CA THR A 161 -22.37 -8.21 14.23
C THR A 161 -22.10 -9.20 13.09
N ILE A 162 -22.93 -9.18 12.05
CA ILE A 162 -22.98 -10.16 10.95
C ILE A 162 -21.74 -10.14 10.04
N LYS A 163 -20.95 -9.06 10.06
CA LYS A 163 -19.64 -8.98 9.38
C LYS A 163 -18.45 -9.26 10.31
N SER A 164 -18.68 -9.53 11.59
CA SER A 164 -17.65 -9.76 12.60
C SER A 164 -17.82 -11.14 13.25
N ASP A 165 -18.59 -11.24 14.33
CA ASP A 165 -18.59 -12.37 15.26
C ASP A 165 -19.99 -12.99 15.50
N ASP A 166 -21.04 -12.54 14.80
CA ASP A 166 -22.32 -13.25 14.79
C ASP A 166 -22.21 -14.51 13.92
N VAL A 167 -21.98 -15.66 14.57
CA VAL A 167 -21.70 -16.95 13.93
C VAL A 167 -22.87 -17.44 13.09
N LEU A 168 -24.12 -17.26 13.54
CA LEU A 168 -25.31 -17.66 12.80
C LEU A 168 -25.68 -16.61 11.76
N GLY A 169 -25.60 -15.33 12.13
CA GLY A 169 -25.90 -14.20 11.26
C GLY A 169 -25.06 -14.23 9.99
N ARG A 170 -23.73 -14.43 10.09
CA ARG A 170 -22.85 -14.47 8.92
C ARG A 170 -23.21 -15.56 7.91
N VAL A 171 -23.67 -16.73 8.39
CA VAL A 171 -24.06 -17.87 7.54
C VAL A 171 -25.38 -17.55 6.83
N ARG A 172 -26.37 -17.07 7.59
CA ARG A 172 -27.69 -16.69 7.04
C ARG A 172 -27.58 -15.52 6.05
N VAL A 173 -26.69 -14.56 6.32
CA VAL A 173 -26.43 -13.43 5.41
C VAL A 173 -25.82 -13.92 4.11
N TYR A 174 -24.85 -14.83 4.17
CA TYR A 174 -24.26 -15.41 2.97
C TYR A 174 -25.31 -16.15 2.14
N GLU A 175 -26.15 -16.96 2.77
CA GLU A 175 -27.26 -17.66 2.13
C GLU A 175 -28.27 -16.69 1.50
N ALA A 176 -28.67 -15.64 2.23
CA ALA A 176 -29.60 -14.63 1.73
C ALA A 176 -29.05 -13.91 0.50
N ILE A 177 -27.75 -13.55 0.50
CA ILE A 177 -27.09 -12.92 -0.65
C ILE A 177 -27.11 -13.87 -1.87
N VAL A 178 -26.84 -15.16 -1.67
CA VAL A 178 -26.85 -16.16 -2.75
C VAL A 178 -28.26 -16.37 -3.31
N LYS A 179 -29.29 -16.33 -2.46
CA LYS A 179 -30.70 -16.47 -2.86
C LYS A 179 -31.30 -15.17 -3.43
N GLY A 180 -30.68 -14.03 -3.17
CA GLY A 180 -31.23 -12.72 -3.49
C GLY A 180 -32.34 -12.25 -2.54
N ASP A 181 -32.37 -12.83 -1.33
CA ASP A 181 -33.31 -12.46 -0.28
C ASP A 181 -32.78 -11.28 0.54
N ASN A 182 -33.67 -10.68 1.34
CA ASN A 182 -33.27 -9.60 2.26
C ASN A 182 -32.34 -10.13 3.36
N ILE A 183 -31.42 -9.27 3.78
CA ILE A 183 -30.48 -9.55 4.88
C ILE A 183 -31.28 -9.75 6.18
N PRO A 184 -31.07 -10.86 6.92
CA PRO A 184 -31.75 -11.11 8.18
C PRO A 184 -31.34 -10.11 9.28
N GLU A 185 -32.15 -10.02 10.34
CA GLU A 185 -31.82 -9.19 11.48
C GLU A 185 -30.56 -9.69 12.21
N PRO A 186 -29.63 -8.79 12.59
CA PRO A 186 -28.45 -9.16 13.35
C PRO A 186 -28.75 -9.75 14.73
N GLY A 187 -27.99 -10.77 15.12
CA GLY A 187 -28.05 -11.37 16.44
C GLY A 187 -27.13 -10.70 17.46
N ILE A 188 -26.88 -11.43 18.56
CA ILE A 188 -25.99 -10.98 19.65
C ILE A 188 -24.55 -11.36 19.32
N PRO A 189 -23.59 -10.41 19.37
CA PRO A 189 -22.17 -10.68 19.17
C PRO A 189 -21.62 -11.74 20.12
N GLU A 190 -20.74 -12.61 19.62
CA GLU A 190 -20.08 -13.62 20.45
C GLU A 190 -19.12 -12.97 21.45
N SER A 191 -18.47 -11.86 21.08
CA SER A 191 -17.62 -11.07 21.98
C SER A 191 -18.35 -10.61 23.24
N PHE A 192 -19.65 -10.30 23.15
CA PHE A 192 -20.45 -9.92 24.33
C PHE A 192 -20.66 -11.13 25.26
N LYS A 193 -20.92 -12.32 24.71
CA LYS A 193 -21.04 -13.54 25.52
C LYS A 193 -19.73 -13.90 26.21
N VAL A 194 -18.61 -13.80 25.49
CA VAL A 194 -17.27 -14.00 26.06
C VAL A 194 -17.02 -13.04 27.22
N LEU A 195 -17.35 -11.75 27.06
CA LEU A 195 -17.22 -10.76 28.13
C LEU A 195 -18.02 -11.14 29.38
N MET A 196 -19.27 -11.58 29.23
CA MET A 196 -20.07 -12.03 30.37
C MET A 196 -19.43 -13.23 31.08
N LYS A 197 -18.93 -14.22 30.32
CA LYS A 197 -18.25 -15.39 30.88
C LYS A 197 -16.96 -15.00 31.60
N GLU A 198 -16.22 -14.03 31.08
CA GLU A 198 -15.02 -13.48 31.76
C GLU A 198 -15.39 -12.79 33.08
N MET A 199 -16.48 -12.03 33.14
CA MET A 199 -16.97 -11.43 34.40
C MET A 199 -17.44 -12.49 35.39
N GLN A 200 -18.17 -13.51 34.93
CA GLN A 200 -18.59 -14.64 35.77
C GLN A 200 -17.40 -15.43 36.32
N ALA A 201 -16.31 -15.58 35.55
CA ALA A 201 -15.06 -16.20 36.01
C ALA A 201 -14.37 -15.40 37.14
N LEU A 202 -14.65 -14.10 37.25
CA LEU A 202 -14.20 -13.25 38.36
C LEU A 202 -15.16 -13.28 39.58
N CYS A 203 -16.10 -14.22 39.61
CA CYS A 203 -17.15 -14.32 40.63
C CYS A 203 -18.09 -13.09 40.66
N LEU A 204 -18.25 -12.39 39.53
CA LEU A 204 -19.25 -11.35 39.38
C LEU A 204 -20.52 -11.98 38.79
N ASP A 205 -21.63 -11.84 39.50
CA ASP A 205 -22.93 -12.28 39.01
C ASP A 205 -23.50 -11.24 38.04
N VAL A 206 -23.52 -11.60 36.75
CA VAL A 206 -23.96 -10.73 35.65
C VAL A 206 -25.09 -11.45 34.93
N GLU A 207 -26.26 -10.82 34.94
CA GLU A 207 -27.49 -11.36 34.37
C GLU A 207 -28.10 -10.37 33.38
N VAL A 208 -28.67 -10.89 32.29
CA VAL A 208 -29.44 -10.09 31.34
C VAL A 208 -30.92 -10.17 31.72
N ILE A 209 -31.49 -9.02 32.07
CA ILE A 209 -32.86 -8.91 32.58
C ILE A 209 -33.75 -8.34 31.47
N SER A 210 -34.84 -9.03 31.16
CA SER A 210 -35.90 -8.54 30.28
C SER A 210 -36.69 -7.40 30.95
N HIS A 211 -37.43 -6.59 30.17
CA HIS A 211 -38.33 -5.56 30.71
C HIS A 211 -39.35 -6.12 31.74
N GLU A 212 -39.68 -7.42 31.67
CA GLU A 212 -40.56 -8.09 32.64
C GLU A 212 -39.86 -8.56 33.93
N GLY A 213 -38.58 -8.24 34.12
CA GLY A 213 -37.80 -8.68 35.28
C GLY A 213 -37.39 -10.15 35.26
N LYS A 214 -37.61 -10.85 34.13
CA LYS A 214 -37.18 -12.25 33.94
C LYS A 214 -35.74 -12.29 33.43
N GLN A 215 -34.96 -13.21 33.99
CA GLN A 215 -33.63 -13.53 33.49
C GLN A 215 -33.73 -14.18 32.11
N VAL A 216 -32.91 -13.72 31.17
CA VAL A 216 -32.79 -14.30 29.84
C VAL A 216 -31.52 -15.15 29.83
N GLU A 217 -31.68 -16.46 29.70
CA GLU A 217 -30.55 -17.34 29.43
C GLU A 217 -30.07 -17.15 28.00
N LEU A 218 -28.80 -16.80 27.86
CA LEU A 218 -28.10 -16.77 26.59
C LEU A 218 -27.59 -18.19 26.32
N THR A 219 -28.46 -19.05 25.82
CA THR A 219 -28.14 -20.46 25.55
C THR A 219 -27.13 -20.57 24.40
N ASP A 220 -26.20 -21.50 24.54
CA ASP A 220 -25.18 -21.82 23.54
C ASP A 220 -25.84 -22.43 22.28
N LEU A 221 -25.61 -21.79 21.13
CA LEU A 221 -26.24 -22.09 19.84
C LEU A 221 -25.55 -23.24 19.09
N ASP A 222 -24.93 -24.17 19.82
CA ASP A 222 -24.05 -25.18 19.23
C ASP A 222 -24.79 -26.11 18.25
N GLU A 223 -26.06 -26.45 18.52
CA GLU A 223 -26.83 -27.38 17.69
C GLU A 223 -27.33 -26.77 16.36
N GLU A 224 -27.76 -25.50 16.36
CA GLU A 224 -28.21 -24.82 15.14
C GLU A 224 -27.04 -24.50 14.20
N VAL A 225 -25.89 -24.10 14.75
CA VAL A 225 -24.67 -23.81 13.99
C VAL A 225 -24.18 -25.06 13.26
N PHE A 226 -24.16 -26.22 13.93
CA PHE A 226 -23.68 -27.47 13.33
C PHE A 226 -24.56 -27.95 12.18
N THR A 227 -25.87 -27.71 12.27
CA THR A 227 -26.85 -28.10 11.24
C THR A 227 -26.73 -27.21 10.00
N ALA A 228 -26.69 -25.89 10.18
CA ALA A 228 -26.59 -24.93 9.06
C ALA A 228 -25.26 -25.06 8.28
N VAL A 229 -24.14 -25.22 8.99
CA VAL A 229 -22.82 -25.37 8.36
C VAL A 229 -22.75 -26.63 7.50
N ARG A 230 -23.36 -27.73 7.96
CA ARG A 230 -23.37 -29.01 7.25
C ARG A 230 -24.26 -28.98 6.01
N GLU A 231 -25.39 -28.27 6.04
CA GLU A 231 -26.28 -28.08 4.88
C GLU A 231 -25.62 -27.26 3.77
N LEU A 232 -24.76 -26.30 4.11
CA LEU A 232 -24.10 -25.42 3.16
C LEU A 232 -22.78 -25.98 2.58
N GLY A 233 -22.32 -27.15 3.04
CA GLY A 233 -21.09 -27.78 2.54
C GLY A 233 -19.83 -26.92 2.76
N ILE A 234 -19.88 -25.97 3.70
CA ILE A 234 -18.75 -25.11 4.04
C ILE A 234 -17.87 -25.89 5.00
N ASP A 235 -16.72 -26.31 4.51
CA ASP A 235 -15.72 -26.97 5.35
C ASP A 235 -15.07 -25.92 6.26
N ILE A 236 -15.50 -25.87 7.52
CA ILE A 236 -14.84 -25.09 8.58
C ILE A 236 -13.66 -25.90 9.16
N SER A 237 -13.37 -27.09 8.63
CA SER A 237 -12.17 -27.80 9.01
C SER A 237 -10.93 -27.04 8.52
N ARG A 238 -10.11 -26.74 9.51
CA ARG A 238 -8.72 -26.28 9.46
C ARG A 238 -8.05 -26.51 8.09
N ASN A 239 -7.94 -25.46 7.28
CA ASN A 239 -6.74 -25.36 6.44
C ASN A 239 -5.59 -25.20 7.42
N GLU A 240 -4.88 -26.30 7.67
CA GLU A 240 -3.61 -26.25 8.38
C GLU A 240 -2.78 -25.13 7.76
N ARG A 241 -2.14 -24.36 8.64
CA ARG A 241 -1.16 -23.35 8.28
C ARG A 241 -0.37 -23.90 7.09
N GLY A 242 -0.46 -23.25 5.93
CA GLY A 242 0.32 -23.65 4.76
C GLY A 242 1.74 -23.95 5.22
N SER A 243 2.23 -25.13 4.87
CA SER A 243 3.51 -25.59 5.38
C SER A 243 4.59 -24.59 4.98
N ASP A 244 5.72 -24.53 5.69
CA ASP A 244 6.87 -23.72 5.25
C ASP A 244 7.30 -24.04 3.79
N ALA A 245 6.89 -25.19 3.25
CA ALA A 245 7.08 -25.54 1.85
C ALA A 245 6.18 -24.74 0.88
N ASP A 246 4.94 -24.45 1.26
CA ASP A 246 3.99 -23.67 0.45
C ASP A 246 4.43 -22.20 0.33
N ASP A 247 4.96 -21.64 1.42
CA ASP A 247 5.52 -20.29 1.44
C ASP A 247 6.81 -20.21 0.60
N ARG A 248 7.70 -21.21 0.70
CA ARG A 248 8.89 -21.31 -0.17
C ARG A 248 8.53 -21.51 -1.64
N GLU A 249 7.43 -22.19 -1.96
CA GLU A 249 6.98 -22.36 -3.34
C GLU A 249 6.44 -21.05 -3.93
N ARG A 250 5.77 -20.23 -3.11
CA ARG A 250 5.37 -18.87 -3.50
C ARG A 250 6.57 -17.96 -3.74
N GLU A 251 7.60 -18.05 -2.91
CA GLU A 251 8.87 -17.34 -3.12
C GLU A 251 9.56 -17.77 -4.41
N ARG A 252 9.66 -19.08 -4.67
CA ARG A 252 10.23 -19.62 -5.93
C ARG A 252 9.43 -19.21 -7.17
N ARG A 253 8.10 -19.12 -7.06
CA ARG A 253 7.26 -18.61 -8.15
C ARG A 253 7.49 -17.10 -8.39
N ARG A 254 7.74 -16.33 -7.34
CA ARG A 254 8.11 -14.90 -7.45
C ARG A 254 9.48 -14.71 -8.08
N GLU A 255 10.46 -15.55 -7.74
CA GLU A 255 11.81 -15.52 -8.34
C GLU A 255 11.82 -15.89 -9.83
N LYS A 256 10.95 -16.80 -10.27
CA LYS A 256 10.83 -17.18 -11.70
C LYS A 256 10.09 -16.16 -12.57
N ALA A 257 9.39 -15.21 -11.97
CA ALA A 257 8.63 -14.18 -12.68
C ALA A 257 9.46 -12.90 -12.93
N TYR A 258 10.66 -12.81 -12.36
CA TYR A 258 11.68 -11.82 -12.65
C TYR A 258 12.76 -12.41 -13.57
#